data_AF-A0A438W0E2-F1
#
_entry.id   AF-A0A438W0E2-F1
#
_cell.length_a   1.000
_cell.length_b   1.000
_cell.length_c   1.000
_cell.angle_alpha   90.00
_cell.angle_beta   90.00
_cell.angle_gamma   90.00
#
_symmetry.space_group_name_H-M   'P 1'
#
loop_
_entity.id
_entity.type
_entity.pdbx_description
1 polymer ?
#
loop_
_entity_poly.entity_id
_entity_poly.type
_entity_poly.pdbx_seq_one_letter_code
_entity_poly.pdbx_strand_id
1 'polypeptide(L)'
;FNLAKVFKKSPLAIAEELALKISTHEKTQGFFDSVVACKGYINFTLSLDLLERFTQKALELKEQFGSQIKSEHSQKIFLEFVSANPTGPLHIGHARG
;
A
#
# COMPACT_ATOMS: atom_id res chain seq x y z
N PHE A 1 -18.98 7.49 0.77
CA PHE A 1 -20.03 7.57 1.80
C PHE A 1 -19.80 8.66 2.83
N ASN A 2 -18.68 8.70 3.57
CA ASN A 2 -18.40 9.74 4.57
C ASN A 2 -18.46 11.19 4.02
N LEU A 3 -18.09 11.35 2.75
CA LEU A 3 -18.12 12.64 2.06
C LEU A 3 -19.54 13.15 1.74
N ALA A 4 -20.57 12.30 1.79
CA ALA A 4 -21.94 12.68 1.43
C ALA A 4 -22.51 13.77 2.35
N LYS A 5 -22.25 13.66 3.67
CA LYS A 5 -22.67 14.67 4.65
C LYS A 5 -21.96 16.00 4.46
N VAL A 6 -20.68 15.97 4.11
CA VAL A 6 -19.84 17.16 3.93
C VAL A 6 -20.26 17.92 2.68
N PHE A 7 -20.41 17.23 1.55
CA PHE A 7 -20.76 17.86 0.27
C PHE A 7 -22.27 17.98 0.03
N LYS A 8 -23.10 17.45 0.95
CA LYS A 8 -24.56 17.38 0.82
C LYS A 8 -25.01 16.80 -0.53
N LYS A 9 -24.26 15.81 -1.04
CA LYS A 9 -24.50 15.10 -2.30
C LYS A 9 -24.68 13.61 -2.01
N SER A 10 -25.38 12.89 -2.89
CA SER A 10 -25.50 11.45 -2.77
C SER A 10 -24.10 10.79 -2.93
N PRO A 11 -23.82 9.66 -2.23
CA PRO A 11 -22.56 8.93 -2.40
C PRO A 11 -22.28 8.54 -3.86
N LEU A 12 -23.34 8.23 -4.63
CA LEU A 12 -23.25 7.85 -6.03
C LEU A 12 -22.75 9.02 -6.89
N ALA A 13 -23.36 10.21 -6.76
CA ALA A 13 -22.93 11.39 -7.49
C ALA A 13 -21.49 11.80 -7.15
N ILE A 14 -21.09 11.67 -5.88
CA ILE A 14 -19.71 11.94 -5.46
C ILE A 14 -18.75 10.93 -6.09
N ALA A 15 -19.09 9.65 -6.11
CA ALA A 15 -18.24 8.61 -6.69
C ALA A 15 -18.06 8.80 -8.21
N GLU A 16 -19.13 9.13 -8.93
CA GLU A 16 -19.07 9.43 -10.37
C GLU A 16 -18.19 10.64 -10.68
N GLU A 17 -18.39 11.74 -9.94
CA GLU A 17 -17.60 12.96 -10.10
C GLU A 17 -16.10 12.70 -9.84
N LEU A 18 -15.79 11.95 -8.78
CA LEU A 18 -14.41 11.61 -8.44
C LEU A 18 -13.79 10.63 -9.44
N ALA A 19 -14.53 9.60 -9.87
CA ALA A 19 -14.04 8.64 -10.87
C ALA A 19 -13.66 9.36 -12.17
N LEU A 20 -14.52 10.27 -12.65
CA LEU A 20 -14.23 11.09 -13.82
C LEU A 20 -12.98 11.95 -13.59
N LYS A 21 -12.94 12.73 -12.50
CA LYS A 21 -11.79 13.58 -12.18
C LYS A 21 -10.50 12.80 -12.11
N ILE A 22 -10.49 11.62 -11.47
CA ILE A 22 -9.31 10.78 -11.34
C ILE A 22 -8.90 10.18 -12.70
N SER A 23 -9.85 9.78 -13.55
CA SER A 23 -9.54 9.23 -14.87
C SER A 23 -8.91 10.25 -15.82
N THR A 24 -9.24 11.54 -15.68
CA THR A 24 -8.75 12.60 -16.57
C THR A 24 -7.60 13.41 -15.98
N HIS A 25 -7.23 13.18 -14.71
CA HIS A 25 -6.19 13.97 -14.07
C HIS A 25 -4.81 13.62 -14.63
N GLU A 26 -3.97 14.64 -14.84
CA GLU A 26 -2.63 14.45 -15.44
C GLU A 26 -1.74 13.54 -14.59
N LYS A 27 -1.76 13.72 -13.26
CA LYS A 27 -0.98 12.90 -12.30
C LYS A 27 -1.30 11.41 -12.28
N THR A 28 -2.45 10.99 -12.81
CA THR A 28 -2.90 9.59 -12.80
C THR A 28 -2.84 8.95 -14.18
N GLN A 29 -2.34 9.69 -15.18
CA GLN A 29 -2.14 9.17 -16.52
C GLN A 29 -1.21 7.95 -16.51
N GLY A 30 -1.66 6.88 -17.17
CA GLY A 30 -0.94 5.61 -17.27
C GLY A 30 -0.99 4.72 -16.03
N PHE A 31 -1.65 5.11 -14.94
CA PHE A 31 -1.71 4.29 -13.73
C PHE A 31 -2.85 3.28 -13.78
N PHE A 32 -3.98 3.68 -14.36
CA PHE A 32 -5.21 2.90 -14.37
C PHE A 32 -5.63 2.58 -15.80
N ASP A 33 -6.01 1.33 -16.03
CA ASP A 33 -6.75 0.92 -17.22
C ASP A 33 -8.20 1.42 -17.14
N SER A 34 -8.80 1.37 -15.94
CA SER A 34 -10.12 1.94 -15.71
C SER A 34 -10.31 2.44 -14.27
N VAL A 35 -11.17 3.46 -14.15
CA VAL A 35 -11.64 4.02 -12.88
C VAL A 35 -13.16 4.08 -12.96
N VAL A 36 -13.84 3.24 -12.19
CA VAL A 36 -15.30 3.01 -12.34
C VAL A 36 -16.03 3.30 -11.04
N ALA A 37 -17.02 4.18 -11.09
CA ALA A 37 -17.95 4.38 -10.00
C ALA A 37 -19.00 3.26 -9.98
N CYS A 38 -19.23 2.65 -8.81
CA CYS A 38 -20.27 1.63 -8.64
C CYS A 38 -20.90 1.76 -7.26
N LYS A 39 -22.21 2.11 -7.21
CA LYS A 39 -23.00 2.19 -5.98
C LYS A 39 -22.35 3.03 -4.86
N GLY A 40 -21.64 4.10 -5.21
CA GLY A 40 -20.94 4.96 -4.25
C GLY A 40 -19.51 4.54 -3.87
N TYR A 41 -19.02 3.43 -4.44
CA TYR A 41 -17.61 3.05 -4.46
C TYR A 41 -16.92 3.55 -5.72
N ILE A 42 -15.59 3.67 -5.65
CA ILE A 42 -14.72 3.94 -6.79
C ILE A 42 -13.78 2.75 -6.90
N ASN A 43 -13.86 2.03 -8.00
CA ASN A 43 -13.06 0.85 -8.29
C ASN A 43 -11.93 1.24 -9.26
N PHE A 44 -10.74 0.69 -9.04
CA PHE A 44 -9.56 0.95 -9.85
C PHE A 44 -9.06 -0.36 -10.45
N THR A 45 -8.84 -0.37 -11.77
CA THR A 45 -8.06 -1.41 -12.44
C THR A 45 -6.73 -0.82 -12.85
N LEU A 46 -5.63 -1.38 -12.38
CA LEU A 46 -4.28 -0.91 -12.73
C LEU A 46 -3.99 -1.22 -14.21
N SER A 47 -3.23 -0.34 -14.86
CA SER A 47 -2.77 -0.60 -16.22
C SER A 47 -1.72 -1.72 -16.23
N LEU A 48 -1.70 -2.51 -17.31
CA LEU A 48 -0.68 -3.54 -17.49
C LEU A 48 0.72 -2.92 -17.59
N ASP A 49 0.86 -1.76 -18.25
CA ASP A 49 2.11 -1.00 -18.34
C ASP A 49 2.67 -0.63 -16.96
N LEU A 50 1.80 -0.20 -16.04
CA LEU A 50 2.22 0.10 -14.67
C LEU A 50 2.76 -1.16 -14.00
N LEU A 51 2.04 -2.28 -14.09
CA LEU A 51 2.45 -3.55 -13.49
C LEU A 51 3.77 -4.06 -14.07
N GLU A 52 3.96 -3.93 -15.38
CA GLU A 52 5.20 -4.30 -16.06
C GLU A 52 6.38 -3.46 -15.56
N ARG A 53 6.23 -2.12 -15.53
CA ARG A 53 7.26 -1.21 -15.02
C ARG A 53 7.62 -1.50 -13.56
N PHE A 54 6.63 -1.76 -12.72
CA PHE A 54 6.88 -2.12 -11.32
C PHE A 54 7.58 -3.47 -11.18
N THR A 55 7.18 -4.45 -11.98
CA THR A 55 7.80 -5.79 -11.97
C THR A 55 9.25 -5.71 -12.44
N GLN A 56 9.52 -4.97 -13.52
CA GLN A 56 10.88 -4.75 -13.99
C GLN A 56 11.73 -4.08 -12.91
N LYS A 57 11.21 -3.02 -12.28
CA LYS A 57 11.90 -2.34 -11.17
C LYS A 57 12.18 -3.29 -10.00
N ALA A 58 11.25 -4.19 -9.68
CA ALA A 58 11.47 -5.20 -8.65
C ALA A 58 12.62 -6.16 -9.02
N LEU A 59 12.65 -6.63 -10.26
CA LEU A 59 13.72 -7.50 -10.77
C LEU A 59 15.08 -6.80 -10.81
N GLU A 60 15.11 -5.50 -11.12
CA GLU A 60 16.32 -4.67 -11.08
C GLU A 60 16.87 -4.51 -9.66
N LEU A 61 15.98 -4.31 -8.68
CA LEU A 61 16.35 -4.12 -7.27
C LEU A 61 16.83 -5.42 -6.60
N LYS A 62 16.44 -6.60 -7.09
CA LYS A 62 16.86 -7.93 -6.57
C LYS A 62 16.69 -8.02 -5.05
N GLU A 63 17.76 -8.31 -4.31
CA GLU A 63 17.78 -8.43 -2.84
C GLU A 63 17.37 -7.13 -2.11
N GLN A 64 17.43 -5.98 -2.80
CA GLN A 64 16.98 -4.71 -2.23
C GLN A 64 15.47 -4.48 -2.44
N PHE A 65 14.79 -5.28 -3.27
CA PHE A 65 13.35 -5.17 -3.42
C PHE A 65 12.64 -5.49 -2.10
N GLY A 66 11.68 -4.66 -1.71
CA GLY A 66 11.00 -4.78 -0.41
C GLY A 66 11.81 -4.25 0.79
N SER A 67 13.06 -3.81 0.60
CA SER A 67 13.80 -3.10 1.64
C SER A 67 13.31 -1.65 1.77
N GLN A 68 13.32 -1.11 3.00
CA GLN A 68 12.99 0.29 3.21
C GLN A 68 14.12 1.18 2.68
N ILE A 69 13.83 1.97 1.65
CA ILE A 69 14.70 3.06 1.20
C ILE A 69 14.46 4.24 2.14
N LYS A 70 15.32 4.40 3.16
CA LYS A 70 15.40 5.57 4.06
C LYS A 70 14.04 6.14 4.47
N SER A 71 13.42 5.60 5.52
CA SER A 71 12.30 6.30 6.14
C SER A 71 12.78 7.66 6.68
N GLU A 72 12.10 8.76 6.35
CA GLU A 72 12.32 10.07 6.98
C GLU A 72 12.04 10.05 8.51
N HIS A 73 11.50 8.93 9.00
CA HIS A 73 11.19 8.66 10.39
C HIS A 73 11.92 7.42 10.88
N SER A 74 13.26 7.39 10.80
CA SER A 74 14.03 6.32 11.43
C SER A 74 13.77 6.35 12.94
N GLN A 75 13.01 5.38 13.44
CA GLN A 75 12.75 5.24 14.87
C GLN A 75 13.80 4.32 15.50
N LYS A 76 14.26 4.67 16.69
CA LYS A 76 15.12 3.77 17.48
C LYS A 76 14.22 2.64 17.99
N ILE A 77 14.49 1.42 17.54
CA ILE A 77 13.80 0.21 17.99
C ILE A 77 14.68 -0.47 19.05
N PHE A 78 14.13 -0.71 20.24
CA PHE A 78 14.73 -1.62 21.21
C PHE A 78 14.15 -3.01 20.98
N LEU A 79 14.99 -3.93 20.48
CA LEU A 79 14.61 -5.31 20.22
C LEU A 79 15.32 -6.19 21.26
N GLU A 80 14.57 -6.63 22.28
CA GLU A 80 14.99 -7.66 23.22
C GLU A 80 14.34 -8.99 22.81
N PHE A 81 15.12 -10.06 22.77
CA PHE A 81 14.72 -11.37 22.28
C PHE A 81 15.49 -12.46 23.05
N VAL A 82 14.93 -13.67 23.13
CA VAL A 82 15.36 -14.84 23.91
C VAL A 82 15.22 -14.69 25.44
N SER A 83 15.69 -13.59 26.04
CA SER A 83 15.67 -13.28 27.50
C SER A 83 15.84 -14.50 28.43
N ALA A 84 16.64 -15.49 28.01
CA ALA A 84 16.75 -16.76 28.71
C ALA A 84 17.61 -16.60 29.97
N ASN A 85 17.14 -17.14 31.08
CA ASN A 85 17.93 -17.19 32.31
C ASN A 85 19.22 -18.02 32.05
N PRO A 86 20.37 -17.62 32.63
CA PRO A 86 21.66 -18.29 32.42
C PRO A 86 21.77 -19.65 33.16
N THR A 87 20.64 -20.30 33.40
CA THR A 87 20.51 -21.54 34.17
C THR A 87 20.14 -22.68 33.21
N GLY A 88 21.16 -23.28 32.59
CA GLY A 88 21.01 -24.45 31.72
C GLY A 88 21.07 -24.15 30.21
N PRO A 89 21.14 -25.21 29.38
CA PRO A 89 21.26 -25.06 27.93
C PRO A 89 19.96 -24.58 27.29
N LEU A 90 20.08 -23.79 26.21
CA LEU A 90 18.94 -23.41 25.38
C LEU A 90 18.34 -24.63 24.67
N HIS A 91 17.03 -24.82 24.76
CA HIS A 91 16.29 -25.80 23.95
C HIS A 91 15.54 -25.13 22.77
N ILE A 92 14.98 -25.96 21.87
CA ILE A 92 14.27 -25.56 20.64
C ILE A 92 13.15 -24.53 20.83
N GLY A 93 12.60 -24.42 22.04
CA GLY A 93 11.57 -23.45 22.38
C GLY A 93 12.09 -22.00 22.36
N HIS A 94 13.39 -21.81 22.63
CA HIS A 94 14.06 -20.51 22.56
C HIS A 94 14.50 -20.13 21.14
N ALA A 95 14.39 -21.03 20.15
CA ALA A 95 14.82 -20.73 18.78
C ALA A 95 13.81 -19.84 18.02
N ARG A 96 12.57 -19.78 18.51
CA ARG A 96 11.48 -18.98 17.91
C ARG A 96 11.36 -17.59 18.54
N GLY A 97 11.81 -17.44 19.78
CA GLY A 97 11.59 -16.27 20.64
C GLY A 97 12.90 -15.68 21.11
#